data_AF-A0A2V6PR70-F1
#
_entry.id   AF-A0A2V6PR70-F1
#
_cell.length_a   1.000
_cell.length_b   1.000
_cell.length_c   1.000
_cell.angle_alpha   90.00
_cell.angle_beta   90.00
_cell.angle_gamma   90.00
#
_symmetry.space_group_name_H-M   'P 1'
#
loop_
_entity.id
_entity.type
_entity.pdbx_description
1 polymer ?
#
loop_
_entity_poly.entity_id
_entity_poly.type
_entity_poly.pdbx_seq_one_letter_code
_entity_poly.pdbx_strand_id
1 'polypeptide(L)'
;YPPIMPAVDKPPIALNRSELWALTAFLESLGGTVDAKLDDIPATAGAAAAGGAAPAEVKIPGDPKAGETVFSTKAGCIACHKAGKVGAAQVGPDLSQIAKIQTPDYIMKKILDPAGMGAVAGFPPGVMPKDFGTRLTAKEYTDLVAFLLTLK
;
A
#
# COMPACT_ATOMS: atom_id res chain seq x y z
N TYR A 1 5.85 18.33 4.28
CA TYR A 1 7.01 17.82 3.55
C TYR A 1 6.50 17.45 2.15
N PRO A 2 7.03 17.99 1.04
CA PRO A 2 6.63 17.59 -0.31
C PRO A 2 6.89 16.09 -0.51
N PRO A 3 6.18 15.35 -1.39
CA PRO A 3 6.32 13.90 -1.50
C PRO A 3 7.81 13.50 -1.55
N ILE A 4 8.29 12.82 -0.51
CA ILE A 4 9.72 12.61 -0.24
C ILE A 4 10.38 11.70 -1.29
N MET A 5 9.56 10.95 -2.03
CA MET A 5 10.00 10.15 -3.16
C MET A 5 9.16 10.48 -4.40
N PRO A 6 9.79 10.87 -5.52
CA PRO A 6 9.11 10.94 -6.81
C PRO A 6 8.67 9.54 -7.24
N ALA A 7 7.69 9.47 -8.13
CA ALA A 7 7.30 8.21 -8.74
C ALA A 7 8.49 7.63 -9.51
N VAL A 8 8.98 6.48 -9.08
CA VAL A 8 10.23 5.86 -9.57
C VAL A 8 10.16 5.46 -11.04
N ASP A 9 8.96 5.20 -11.55
CA ASP A 9 8.64 4.88 -12.94
C ASP A 9 8.45 6.13 -13.82
N LYS A 10 8.54 7.34 -13.25
CA LYS A 10 8.39 8.62 -13.96
C LYS A 10 9.69 9.41 -13.96
N PRO A 11 9.86 10.36 -14.90
CA PRO A 11 10.97 11.30 -14.84
C PRO A 11 11.05 11.98 -13.47
N PRO A 12 12.26 12.18 -12.90
CA PRO A 12 13.57 12.04 -13.54
C PRO A 12 14.21 10.65 -13.45
N ILE A 13 13.70 9.73 -12.62
CA ILE A 13 14.32 8.41 -12.42
C ILE A 13 13.92 7.45 -13.55
N ALA A 14 12.64 7.44 -13.93
CA ALA A 14 12.10 6.74 -15.09
C ALA A 14 12.52 5.25 -15.21
N LEU A 15 12.57 4.54 -14.08
CA LEU A 15 12.90 3.12 -14.08
C LEU A 15 11.83 2.32 -14.82
N ASN A 16 12.28 1.47 -15.73
CA ASN A 16 11.39 0.49 -16.32
C ASN A 16 11.10 -0.66 -15.33
N ARG A 17 10.12 -1.51 -15.66
CA ARG A 17 9.69 -2.59 -14.77
C ARG A 17 10.81 -3.61 -14.47
N SER A 18 11.70 -3.90 -15.42
CA SER A 18 12.87 -4.76 -15.16
C SER A 18 13.83 -4.12 -14.17
N GLU A 19 14.11 -2.83 -14.31
CA GLU A 19 15.05 -2.12 -13.43
C GLU A 19 14.52 -2.05 -11.99
N LEU A 20 13.20 -1.87 -11.82
CA LEU A 20 12.56 -1.94 -10.51
C LEU A 20 12.73 -3.33 -9.87
N TRP A 21 12.50 -4.40 -10.63
CA TRP A 21 12.69 -5.76 -10.12
C TRP A 21 14.14 -6.09 -9.82
N ALA A 22 15.07 -5.66 -10.68
CA ALA A 22 16.50 -5.83 -10.44
C ALA A 22 16.95 -5.11 -9.16
N LEU A 23 16.43 -3.91 -8.91
CA LEU A 23 16.70 -3.16 -7.69
C LEU A 23 16.12 -3.86 -6.46
N THR A 24 14.87 -4.34 -6.50
CA THR A 24 14.26 -5.09 -5.41
C THR A 24 15.05 -6.36 -5.08
N ALA A 25 15.41 -7.15 -6.10
CA ALA A 25 16.21 -8.37 -5.92
C ALA A 25 17.60 -8.06 -5.32
N PHE A 26 18.23 -6.96 -5.75
CA PHE A 26 19.49 -6.52 -5.16
C PHE A 26 19.33 -6.14 -3.68
N LEU A 27 18.30 -5.36 -3.33
CA LEU A 27 18.03 -4.97 -1.94
C LEU A 27 17.71 -6.17 -1.05
N GLU A 28 16.94 -7.13 -1.54
CA GLU A 28 16.68 -8.39 -0.83
C GLU A 28 17.97 -9.21 -0.63
N SER A 29 18.86 -9.23 -1.63
CA SER A 29 20.16 -9.91 -1.50
C SER A 29 21.06 -9.31 -0.41
N LEU A 30 20.91 -8.01 -0.12
CA LEU A 30 21.61 -7.35 0.99
C LEU A 30 21.01 -7.69 2.36
N GLY A 31 19.74 -8.10 2.41
CA GLY A 31 18.99 -8.45 3.62
C GLY A 31 19.13 -9.90 4.09
N GLY A 32 19.73 -10.78 3.27
CA GLY A 32 20.07 -12.17 3.64
C GLY A 32 18.95 -13.21 3.45
N THR A 33 17.70 -12.80 3.24
CA THR A 33 16.60 -13.68 2.80
C THR A 33 16.03 -13.15 1.48
N VAL A 34 16.24 -13.90 0.41
CA VAL A 34 15.71 -13.61 -0.93
C VAL A 34 14.41 -14.39 -1.08
N ASP A 35 13.28 -13.69 -0.93
CA ASP A 35 11.95 -14.29 -1.06
C ASP A 35 11.37 -14.12 -2.48
N ALA A 36 11.89 -13.17 -3.28
CA ALA A 36 11.54 -13.05 -4.69
C ALA A 36 12.17 -14.17 -5.53
N LYS A 37 11.34 -14.90 -6.27
CA LYS A 37 11.78 -15.94 -7.21
C LYS A 37 11.82 -15.41 -8.62
N LEU A 38 12.64 -16.04 -9.46
CA LEU A 38 12.71 -15.74 -10.90
C LEU A 38 11.34 -15.89 -11.58
N ASP A 39 10.47 -16.75 -11.05
CA ASP A 39 9.10 -16.97 -11.52
C ASP A 39 8.14 -15.79 -11.19
N ASP A 40 8.50 -14.92 -10.23
CA ASP A 40 7.74 -13.70 -9.92
C ASP A 40 7.99 -12.59 -10.95
N ILE A 41 8.94 -12.80 -11.88
CA ILE A 41 9.24 -11.88 -12.96
C ILE A 41 8.28 -12.15 -14.13
N PRO A 42 7.29 -11.29 -14.40
CA PRO A 42 6.47 -11.45 -15.59
C PRO A 42 7.36 -11.36 -16.84
N ALA A 43 7.20 -12.29 -17.79
CA ALA A 43 7.99 -12.39 -19.02
C ALA A 43 8.03 -11.11 -19.87
N THR A 44 7.15 -10.15 -19.58
CA THR A 44 7.11 -8.81 -20.18
C THR A 44 8.14 -7.84 -19.62
N ALA A 45 8.98 -8.25 -18.67
CA ALA A 45 10.00 -7.41 -18.04
C ALA A 45 10.94 -6.74 -19.07
N GLY A 46 11.22 -7.38 -20.21
CA GLY A 46 12.04 -6.80 -21.29
C GLY A 46 11.31 -5.99 -22.36
N ALA A 47 9.98 -5.83 -22.27
CA ALA A 47 9.22 -5.11 -23.30
C ALA A 47 9.25 -3.59 -23.04
N ALA A 48 9.68 -2.83 -24.04
CA ALA A 48 9.56 -1.37 -24.05
C ALA A 48 8.11 -0.97 -23.75
N ALA A 49 7.94 0.03 -22.88
CA ALA A 49 6.63 0.48 -22.41
C ALA A 49 5.77 1.01 -23.58
N ALA A 50 4.98 0.12 -24.19
CA ALA A 50 3.80 0.51 -24.94
C ALA A 50 2.67 0.73 -23.92
N GLY A 51 2.22 1.98 -23.83
CA GLY A 51 1.18 2.40 -22.90
C GLY A 51 -0.12 1.59 -23.04
N GLY A 52 -0.80 1.44 -21.90
CA GLY A 52 -2.17 0.92 -21.87
C GLY A 52 -2.28 -0.59 -21.61
N ALA A 53 -1.67 -1.10 -20.54
CA ALA A 53 -2.09 -2.37 -19.96
C ALA A 53 -2.87 -2.10 -18.67
N ALA A 54 -4.07 -2.67 -18.56
CA ALA A 54 -4.85 -2.69 -17.33
C ALA A 54 -3.98 -3.17 -16.15
N PRO A 55 -4.20 -2.65 -14.94
CA PRO A 55 -3.37 -3.01 -13.80
C PRO A 55 -3.50 -4.51 -13.57
N ALA A 56 -2.39 -5.22 -13.70
CA ALA A 56 -2.26 -6.57 -13.20
C ALA A 56 -2.69 -6.56 -11.72
N GLU A 57 -3.44 -7.58 -11.30
CA GLU A 57 -3.84 -7.75 -9.90
C GLU A 57 -2.57 -7.70 -9.04
N VAL A 58 -2.36 -6.57 -8.34
CA VAL A 58 -1.14 -6.36 -7.57
C VAL A 58 -1.26 -7.24 -6.33
N LYS A 59 -0.63 -8.42 -6.39
CA LYS A 59 -0.54 -9.30 -5.23
C LYS A 59 0.46 -8.70 -4.25
N ILE A 60 -0.06 -8.07 -3.20
CA ILE A 60 0.76 -7.52 -2.13
C ILE A 60 1.34 -8.67 -1.29
N PRO A 61 2.66 -8.73 -1.06
CA PRO A 61 3.27 -9.73 -0.19
C PRO A 61 3.00 -9.39 1.28
N GLY A 62 1.79 -9.70 1.75
CA GLY A 62 1.36 -9.50 3.13
C GLY A 62 0.36 -10.55 3.60
N ASP A 63 0.28 -10.77 4.90
CA ASP A 63 -0.69 -11.65 5.56
C ASP A 63 -1.91 -10.84 6.04
N PRO A 64 -3.11 -11.04 5.45
CA PRO A 64 -4.33 -10.37 5.86
C PRO A 64 -4.69 -10.55 7.34
N LYS A 65 -4.38 -11.68 7.96
CA LYS A 65 -4.69 -11.91 9.39
C LYS A 65 -3.78 -11.09 10.30
N ALA A 66 -2.49 -11.02 9.94
CA ALA A 66 -1.56 -10.11 10.60
C ALA A 66 -1.99 -8.65 10.40
N GLY A 67 -2.47 -8.31 9.20
CA GLY A 67 -3.00 -6.98 8.89
C GLY A 67 -4.22 -6.59 9.71
N GLU A 68 -5.17 -7.51 9.91
CA GLU A 68 -6.33 -7.31 10.80
C GLU A 68 -5.88 -7.02 12.25
N THR A 69 -4.83 -7.70 12.70
CA THR A 69 -4.24 -7.46 14.03
C THR A 69 -3.61 -6.07 14.11
N VAL A 70 -2.85 -5.66 13.09
CA VAL A 70 -2.26 -4.31 13.00
C VAL A 70 -3.35 -3.24 13.01
N PHE A 71 -4.42 -3.44 12.25
CA PHE A 71 -5.58 -2.55 12.20
C PHE A 71 -6.24 -2.39 13.58
N SER A 72 -6.33 -3.49 14.34
CA SER A 72 -7.04 -3.55 15.63
C SER A 72 -6.22 -3.07 16.83
N THR A 73 -4.89 -3.09 16.74
CA THR A 73 -4.03 -2.91 17.92
C THR A 73 -3.03 -1.77 17.74
N LYS A 74 -1.99 -2.00 16.94
CA LYS A 74 -0.80 -1.16 16.88
C LYS A 74 -1.00 0.14 16.11
N ALA A 75 -1.80 0.11 15.05
CA ALA A 75 -2.03 1.27 14.20
C ALA A 75 -3.17 2.17 14.71
N GLY A 76 -3.96 1.73 15.70
CA GLY A 76 -5.11 2.48 16.20
C GLY A 76 -6.20 2.76 15.15
N CYS A 77 -6.15 2.08 13.99
CA CYS A 77 -7.09 2.30 12.89
C CYS A 77 -8.53 2.05 13.34
N ILE A 78 -8.73 1.01 14.15
CA ILE A 78 -10.01 0.61 14.73
C ILE A 78 -10.70 1.72 15.57
N ALA A 79 -9.92 2.65 16.12
CA ALA A 79 -10.45 3.75 16.94
C ALA A 79 -11.21 4.80 16.12
N CYS A 80 -10.97 4.85 14.80
CA CYS A 80 -11.59 5.82 13.90
C CYS A 80 -12.35 5.18 12.74
N HIS A 81 -11.94 4.00 12.29
CA HIS A 81 -12.50 3.32 11.13
C HIS A 81 -13.18 2.01 11.52
N LYS A 82 -14.17 1.64 10.71
CA LYS A 82 -14.72 0.29 10.63
C LYS A 82 -14.14 -0.44 9.42
N ALA A 83 -13.87 -1.73 9.57
CA ALA A 83 -13.35 -2.63 8.55
C ALA A 83 -14.02 -4.01 8.69
N GLY A 84 -15.06 -4.26 7.90
CA GLY A 84 -15.86 -5.47 7.97
C GLY A 84 -16.55 -5.62 9.31
N LYS A 85 -16.13 -6.62 10.10
CA LYS A 85 -16.65 -6.89 11.45
C LYS A 85 -15.83 -6.20 12.56
N VAL A 86 -14.76 -5.52 12.20
CA VAL A 86 -13.79 -4.93 13.13
C VAL A 86 -13.97 -3.41 13.17
N GLY A 87 -14.03 -2.85 14.37
CA GLY A 87 -14.23 -1.42 14.56
C GLY A 87 -15.68 -0.96 14.48
N ALA A 88 -15.95 0.19 15.08
CA ALA A 88 -17.28 0.75 15.21
C ALA A 88 -17.30 2.29 15.10
N ALA A 89 -16.14 2.90 14.82
CA ALA A 89 -15.97 4.34 14.94
C ALA A 89 -16.40 5.07 13.65
N GLN A 90 -17.09 6.20 13.86
CA GLN A 90 -17.63 7.09 12.82
C GLN A 90 -16.78 8.35 12.60
N VAL A 91 -15.56 8.36 13.15
CA VAL A 91 -14.61 9.47 13.00
C VAL A 91 -13.98 9.47 11.60
N GLY A 92 -13.77 8.28 11.03
CA GLY A 92 -13.33 8.07 9.65
C GLY A 92 -14.34 7.24 8.85
N PRO A 93 -14.18 7.18 7.51
CA PRO A 93 -15.04 6.40 6.63
C PRO A 93 -15.02 4.90 6.92
N ASP A 94 -16.13 4.23 6.62
CA ASP A 94 -16.22 2.78 6.65
C ASP A 94 -15.37 2.17 5.51
N LEU A 95 -14.42 1.31 5.87
CA LEU A 95 -13.48 0.65 4.97
C LEU A 95 -13.92 -0.77 4.60
N SER A 96 -15.11 -1.23 5.06
CA SER A 96 -15.61 -2.60 4.84
C SER A 96 -15.72 -3.02 3.38
N GLN A 97 -15.77 -2.06 2.45
CA GLN A 97 -15.84 -2.29 1.00
C GLN A 97 -14.74 -1.54 0.24
N ILE A 98 -13.65 -1.17 0.92
CA ILE A 98 -12.63 -0.30 0.35
C ILE A 98 -12.00 -0.90 -0.91
N ALA A 99 -11.86 -2.22 -0.99
CA ALA A 99 -11.29 -2.91 -2.14
C ALA A 99 -12.20 -2.90 -3.38
N LYS A 100 -13.50 -2.61 -3.23
CA LYS A 100 -14.41 -2.39 -4.38
C LYS A 100 -14.35 -0.96 -4.91
N ILE A 101 -14.00 -0.01 -4.05
CA ILE A 101 -14.13 1.43 -4.33
C ILE A 101 -12.79 2.03 -4.75
N GLN A 102 -11.68 1.51 -4.23
CA GLN A 102 -10.35 2.10 -4.37
C GLN A 102 -9.32 1.09 -4.86
N THR A 103 -8.28 1.61 -5.50
CA THR A 103 -7.14 0.81 -5.95
C THR A 103 -6.15 0.55 -4.82
N PRO A 104 -5.31 -0.52 -4.91
CA PRO A 104 -4.22 -0.74 -3.96
C PRO A 104 -3.34 0.49 -3.77
N ASP A 105 -2.95 1.15 -4.86
CA ASP A 105 -2.11 2.35 -4.83
C ASP A 105 -2.78 3.51 -4.08
N TYR A 106 -4.10 3.68 -4.25
CA TYR A 106 -4.84 4.70 -3.51
C TYR A 106 -4.79 4.41 -2.01
N ILE A 107 -5.08 3.17 -1.61
CA ILE A 107 -5.08 2.75 -0.19
C ILE A 107 -3.68 2.96 0.41
N MET A 108 -2.66 2.48 -0.28
CA MET A 108 -1.26 2.62 0.11
C MET A 108 -0.86 4.08 0.31
N LYS A 109 -1.14 4.92 -0.68
CA LYS A 109 -0.81 6.34 -0.63
C LYS A 109 -1.60 7.06 0.45
N LYS A 110 -2.87 6.69 0.68
CA LYS A 110 -3.71 7.33 1.70
C LYS A 110 -3.21 7.07 3.11
N ILE A 111 -2.66 5.89 3.36
CA ILE A 111 -2.06 5.52 4.66
C ILE A 111 -0.76 6.30 4.90
N LEU A 112 0.09 6.47 3.87
CA LEU A 112 1.40 7.11 4.01
C LEU A 112 1.36 8.64 3.91
N ASP A 113 0.42 9.19 3.13
CA ASP A 113 0.25 10.63 2.92
C ASP A 113 -1.23 11.06 2.99
N PRO A 114 -1.88 10.93 4.17
CA PRO A 114 -3.28 11.32 4.32
C PRO A 114 -3.49 12.82 4.15
N ALA A 115 -2.50 13.65 4.51
CA ALA A 115 -2.60 15.10 4.40
C ALA A 115 -2.51 15.57 2.95
N GLY A 116 -1.54 15.07 2.16
CA GLY A 116 -1.40 15.41 0.75
C GLY A 116 -2.54 14.86 -0.11
N MET A 117 -3.19 13.78 0.34
CA MET A 117 -4.41 13.26 -0.29
C MET A 117 -5.72 13.88 0.21
N GLY A 118 -5.68 14.81 1.17
CA GLY A 118 -6.86 15.48 1.74
C GLY A 118 -7.82 14.57 2.53
N ALA A 119 -8.91 15.12 3.07
CA ALA A 119 -9.98 14.31 3.63
C ALA A 119 -10.93 13.80 2.56
N VAL A 120 -11.62 12.69 2.86
CA VAL A 120 -12.76 12.22 2.05
C VAL A 120 -13.99 13.09 2.39
N ALA A 121 -14.87 13.31 1.43
CA ALA A 121 -16.10 14.09 1.63
C ALA A 121 -16.89 13.57 2.85
N GLY A 122 -17.35 14.50 3.68
CA GLY A 122 -18.10 14.18 4.91
C GLY A 122 -17.24 13.91 6.16
N PHE A 123 -15.91 13.96 6.04
CA PHE A 123 -14.99 13.74 7.17
C PHE A 123 -14.07 14.93 7.42
N PRO A 124 -13.71 15.22 8.69
CA PRO A 124 -12.86 16.35 9.04
C PRO A 124 -11.42 16.18 8.52
N PRO A 125 -10.80 17.25 7.96
CA PRO A 125 -9.41 17.23 7.54
C PRO A 125 -8.45 17.11 8.72
N GLY A 126 -7.32 16.43 8.51
CA GLY A 126 -6.22 16.38 9.47
C GLY A 126 -6.41 15.42 10.66
N VAL A 127 -7.50 14.67 10.72
CA VAL A 127 -7.76 13.70 11.79
C VAL A 127 -6.95 12.41 11.63
N MET A 128 -6.73 11.96 10.39
CA MET A 128 -5.91 10.78 10.12
C MET A 128 -4.44 11.06 10.45
N PRO A 129 -3.79 10.26 11.32
CA PRO A 129 -2.38 10.45 11.71
C PRO A 129 -1.44 10.43 10.51
N LYS A 130 -0.36 11.21 10.59
CA LYS A 130 0.59 11.45 9.49
C LYS A 130 1.87 10.63 9.60
N ASP A 131 2.01 9.89 10.68
CA ASP A 131 3.24 9.23 11.10
C ASP A 131 3.16 7.70 10.97
N PHE A 132 2.19 7.17 10.23
CA PHE A 132 2.12 5.74 9.95
C PHE A 132 3.37 5.21 9.23
N GLY A 133 4.01 6.04 8.38
CA GLY A 133 5.27 5.68 7.72
C GLY A 133 6.46 5.53 8.68
N THR A 134 6.37 6.04 9.91
CA THR A 134 7.41 5.85 10.95
C THR A 134 6.96 4.92 12.08
N ARG A 135 5.64 4.75 12.28
CA ARG A 135 5.08 3.85 13.30
C ARG A 135 4.96 2.39 12.85
N LEU A 136 4.73 2.15 11.55
CA LEU A 136 4.58 0.81 10.99
C LEU A 136 5.90 0.36 10.38
N THR A 137 6.27 -0.89 10.64
CA THR A 137 7.30 -1.55 9.83
C THR A 137 6.79 -1.81 8.42
N ALA A 138 7.69 -2.02 7.46
CA ALA A 138 7.33 -2.35 6.08
C ALA A 138 6.40 -3.58 6.01
N LYS A 139 6.70 -4.61 6.82
CA LYS A 139 5.87 -5.82 6.91
C LYS A 139 4.48 -5.53 7.46
N GLU A 140 4.38 -4.77 8.55
CA GLU A 140 3.07 -4.41 9.14
C GLU A 140 2.23 -3.57 8.18
N TYR A 141 2.88 -2.71 7.39
CA TYR A 141 2.23 -1.94 6.36
C TYR A 141 1.70 -2.81 5.22
N THR A 142 2.51 -3.74 4.69
CA THR A 142 2.05 -4.65 3.61
C THR A 142 0.98 -5.62 4.09
N ASP A 143 1.10 -6.14 5.33
CA ASP A 143 0.08 -6.96 5.98
C ASP A 143 -1.24 -6.18 6.12
N LEU A 144 -1.19 -4.92 6.60
CA LEU A 144 -2.35 -4.04 6.73
C LEU A 144 -3.03 -3.77 5.39
N VAL A 145 -2.26 -3.47 4.35
CA VAL A 145 -2.82 -3.25 3.00
C VAL A 145 -3.43 -4.54 2.47
N ALA A 146 -2.77 -5.69 2.65
CA ALA A 146 -3.30 -7.00 2.26
C ALA A 146 -4.66 -7.29 2.94
N PHE A 147 -4.81 -6.97 4.22
CA PHE A 147 -6.08 -7.05 4.93
C PHE A 147 -7.16 -6.16 4.29
N LEU A 148 -6.87 -4.88 4.06
CA LEU A 148 -7.84 -3.95 3.45
C LEU A 148 -8.28 -4.39 2.05
N LEU A 149 -7.39 -5.02 1.28
CA LEU A 149 -7.71 -5.56 -0.04
C LEU A 149 -8.63 -6.80 0.00
N THR A 150 -8.79 -7.45 1.16
CA THR A 150 -9.81 -8.51 1.34
C THR A 150 -11.22 -7.96 1.53
N LEU A 151 -11.37 -6.67 1.87
CA LEU A 151 -12.64 -6.05 2.23
C LEU A 151 -13.41 -5.60 0.98
N LYS A 152 -14.21 -6.53 0.45
CA LYS A 152 -15.00 -6.35 -0.77
C LYS A 152 -16.47 -6.07 -0.47
#